data_AF-D1QRQ1-F1
#
_entry.id   AF-D1QRQ1-F1
#
_cell.length_a   1.000
_cell.length_b   1.000
_cell.length_c   1.000
_cell.angle_alpha   90.00
_cell.angle_beta   90.00
_cell.angle_gamma   90.00
#
_symmetry.space_group_name_H-M   'P 1'
#
loop_
_entity.id
_entity.type
_entity.pdbx_description
1 polymer ?
#
loop_
_entity_poly.entity_id
_entity_poly.type
_entity_poly.pdbx_seq_one_letter_code
_entity_poly.pdbx_strand_id
1 'polypeptide(L)'
;MKVFIRQQWEHWQKDFWRFFRFGITGTICSVIHYGVYCLCLLFTTTNIAYSVGYGVGLVCNYGLTTYFTFNGKPSKGNAVGFVGTHIVNYLLEIGLFNLFLWTGAGKWLSPILVMIVVVPVNFLLLRYVFLHKKTD
;
A
#
# COMPACT_ATOMS: atom_id res chain seq x y z
N MET A 1 -3.01 38.61 -4.86
CA MET A 1 -1.84 37.73 -5.05
C MET A 1 -1.46 36.92 -3.79
N LYS A 2 -1.22 37.56 -2.62
CA LYS A 2 -0.88 36.84 -1.37
C LYS A 2 -1.95 35.85 -0.88
N VAL A 3 -3.25 36.16 -1.05
CA VAL A 3 -4.37 35.28 -0.63
C VAL A 3 -4.46 34.01 -1.50
N PHE A 4 -4.22 34.13 -2.82
CA PHE A 4 -4.25 33.02 -3.76
C PHE A 4 -3.08 32.04 -3.53
N ILE A 5 -1.87 32.57 -3.28
CA ILE A 5 -0.69 31.76 -2.94
C ILE A 5 -0.92 31.01 -1.61
N ARG A 6 -1.56 31.64 -0.62
CA ARG A 6 -1.85 31.03 0.68
C ARG A 6 -2.88 29.89 0.59
N GLN A 7 -3.92 30.06 -0.23
CA GLN A 7 -4.91 29.00 -0.47
C GLN A 7 -4.33 27.80 -1.25
N GLN A 8 -3.48 28.05 -2.25
CA GLN A 8 -2.76 26.95 -2.93
C GLN A 8 -1.82 26.21 -1.99
N TRP A 9 -1.12 26.93 -1.10
CA TRP A 9 -0.19 26.34 -0.14
C TRP A 9 -0.89 25.46 0.91
N GLU A 10 -2.04 25.89 1.43
CA GLU A 10 -2.82 25.10 2.39
C GLU A 10 -3.42 23.82 1.77
N HIS A 11 -3.84 23.87 0.50
CA HIS A 11 -4.28 22.66 -0.21
C HIS A 11 -3.13 21.68 -0.41
N TRP A 12 -1.96 22.17 -0.85
CA TRP A 12 -0.76 21.34 -0.99
C TRP A 12 -0.30 20.73 0.34
N GLN A 13 -0.37 21.46 1.45
CA GLN A 13 -0.05 20.93 2.78
C GLN A 13 -1.02 19.84 3.24
N LYS A 14 -2.32 19.99 2.97
CA LYS A 14 -3.34 18.99 3.33
C LYS A 14 -3.15 17.69 2.53
N ASP A 15 -2.89 17.80 1.23
CA ASP A 15 -2.62 16.63 0.39
C ASP A 15 -1.32 15.95 0.82
N PHE A 16 -0.24 16.71 1.05
CA PHE A 16 1.03 16.17 1.56
C PHE A 16 0.86 15.43 2.89
N TRP A 17 0.15 16.01 3.86
CA TRP A 17 -0.12 15.35 5.14
C TRP A 17 -0.96 14.08 5.00
N ARG A 18 -1.87 14.03 4.03
CA ARG A 18 -2.65 12.84 3.72
C ARG A 18 -1.78 11.73 3.12
N PHE A 19 -0.89 12.08 2.20
CA PHE A 19 0.11 11.14 1.65
C PHE A 19 1.11 10.66 2.69
N PHE A 20 1.56 11.55 3.57
CA PHE A 20 2.48 11.21 4.66
C PHE A 20 1.83 10.23 5.65
N ARG A 21 0.58 10.50 6.06
CA ARG A 21 -0.19 9.57 6.90
C ARG A 21 -0.36 8.22 6.20
N PHE A 22 -0.72 8.22 4.91
CA PHE A 22 -0.83 6.99 4.11
C PHE A 22 0.49 6.21 4.04
N GLY A 23 1.62 6.90 3.90
CA GLY A 23 2.95 6.29 3.91
C GLY A 23 3.26 5.62 5.25
N ILE A 24 2.92 6.26 6.37
CA ILE A 24 3.12 5.68 7.72
C ILE A 24 2.24 4.44 7.90
N THR A 25 0.94 4.52 7.62
CA THR A 25 0.06 3.34 7.73
C THR A 25 0.49 2.22 6.80
N GLY A 26 0.86 2.55 5.56
CA GLY A 26 1.39 1.58 4.60
C GLY A 26 2.66 0.89 5.10
N THR A 27 3.57 1.64 5.74
CA THR A 27 4.80 1.08 6.33
C THR A 27 4.50 0.14 7.48
N ILE A 28 3.60 0.52 8.40
CA ILE A 28 3.19 -0.35 9.52
C ILE A 28 2.57 -1.65 8.99
N CYS A 29 1.67 -1.55 8.01
CA CYS A 29 1.06 -2.73 7.41
C CYS A 29 2.08 -3.60 6.67
N SER A 30 3.09 -3.00 6.04
CA SER A 30 4.18 -3.72 5.39
C SER A 30 5.03 -4.50 6.40
N VAL A 31 5.34 -3.89 7.55
CA VAL A 31 6.05 -4.59 8.64
C VAL A 31 5.22 -5.78 9.16
N ILE A 32 3.91 -5.61 9.32
CA ILE A 32 3.00 -6.69 9.72
C ILE A 32 2.98 -7.80 8.66
N HIS A 33 2.85 -7.44 7.38
CA HIS A 33 2.91 -8.39 6.26
C HIS A 33 4.21 -9.19 6.32
N TYR A 34 5.37 -8.54 6.41
CA TYR A 34 6.64 -9.24 6.47
C TYR A 34 6.78 -10.11 7.73
N GLY A 35 6.30 -9.64 8.89
CA GLY A 35 6.27 -10.44 10.11
C GLY A 35 5.44 -11.72 9.96
N VAL A 36 4.22 -11.60 9.41
CA VAL A 36 3.34 -12.75 9.14
C VAL A 36 3.96 -13.66 8.08
N TYR A 37 4.58 -13.10 7.04
CA TYR A 37 5.32 -13.87 6.05
C TYR A 37 6.39 -14.74 6.71
N CYS A 38 7.25 -14.15 7.55
CA CYS A 38 8.32 -14.86 8.26
C CYS A 38 7.77 -15.97 9.16
N LEU A 39 6.67 -15.71 9.89
CA LEU A 39 6.03 -16.71 10.75
C LEU A 39 5.42 -17.86 9.94
N CYS A 40 4.67 -17.54 8.87
CA CYS A 40 4.07 -18.56 8.01
C CYS A 40 5.12 -19.36 7.24
N LEU A 41 6.22 -18.75 6.83
CA LEU A 41 7.32 -19.40 6.12
C LEU A 41 7.95 -20.56 6.91
N LEU A 42 7.80 -20.59 8.23
CA LEU A 42 8.23 -21.70 9.07
C LEU A 42 7.39 -22.98 8.86
N PHE A 43 6.16 -22.84 8.35
CA PHE A 43 5.18 -23.92 8.25
C PHE A 43 4.70 -24.18 6.81
N THR A 44 5.03 -23.31 5.86
CA THR A 44 4.50 -23.39 4.48
C THR A 44 5.50 -22.92 3.42
N THR A 45 5.08 -22.98 2.16
CA THR A 45 5.87 -22.54 1.01
C THR A 45 5.95 -21.01 0.92
N THR A 46 6.97 -20.50 0.23
CA THR A 46 7.23 -19.06 0.09
C THR A 46 6.04 -18.29 -0.47
N ASN A 47 5.38 -18.80 -1.51
CA ASN A 47 4.23 -18.14 -2.12
C ASN A 47 3.03 -18.09 -1.19
N ILE A 48 2.70 -19.21 -0.53
CA ILE A 48 1.58 -19.25 0.42
C ILE A 48 1.84 -18.31 1.59
N ALA A 49 3.05 -18.35 2.17
CA ALA A 49 3.42 -17.44 3.25
C ALA A 49 3.29 -15.97 2.82
N TYR A 50 3.69 -15.65 1.59
CA TYR A 50 3.63 -14.29 1.07
C TYR A 50 2.20 -13.81 0.86
N SER A 51 1.34 -14.64 0.29
CA SER A 51 -0.08 -14.36 0.12
C SER A 51 -0.82 -14.18 1.44
N VAL A 52 -0.52 -15.02 2.44
CA VAL A 52 -1.11 -14.91 3.79
C VAL A 52 -0.68 -13.60 4.44
N GLY A 53 0.62 -13.28 4.39
CA GLY A 53 1.13 -12.02 4.90
C GLY A 53 0.48 -10.81 4.22
N TYR A 54 0.28 -10.85 2.91
CA TYR A 54 -0.41 -9.80 2.17
C TYR A 54 -1.87 -9.66 2.62
N GLY A 55 -2.59 -10.77 2.75
CA GLY A 55 -3.98 -10.78 3.21
C GLY A 55 -4.13 -10.17 4.61
N VAL A 56 -3.25 -10.53 5.55
CA VAL A 56 -3.27 -9.95 6.90
C VAL A 56 -2.90 -8.46 6.88
N GLY A 57 -1.86 -8.09 6.11
CA GLY A 57 -1.47 -6.70 5.91
C GLY A 57 -2.61 -5.85 5.33
N LEU A 58 -3.35 -6.39 4.37
CA LEU A 58 -4.52 -5.76 3.76
C LEU A 58 -5.66 -5.52 4.75
N VAL A 59 -6.00 -6.53 5.55
CA VAL A 59 -7.04 -6.40 6.59
C VAL A 59 -6.64 -5.35 7.62
N CYS A 60 -5.37 -5.36 8.04
CA CYS A 60 -4.83 -4.36 8.95
C CYS A 60 -4.87 -2.95 8.33
N ASN A 61 -4.48 -2.82 7.05
CA ASN A 61 -4.51 -1.55 6.33
C ASN A 61 -5.92 -1.00 6.21
N TYR A 62 -6.89 -1.85 5.89
CA TYR A 62 -8.30 -1.46 5.85
C TYR A 62 -8.80 -1.01 7.23
N GLY A 63 -8.46 -1.75 8.29
CA GLY A 63 -8.82 -1.41 9.67
C GLY A 63 -8.24 -0.06 10.11
N LEU A 64 -6.93 0.13 9.93
CA LEU A 64 -6.24 1.39 10.26
C LEU A 64 -6.76 2.56 9.41
N THR A 65 -6.94 2.37 8.11
CA THR A 65 -7.44 3.44 7.24
C THR A 65 -8.89 3.80 7.58
N THR A 66 -9.74 2.81 7.84
CA THR A 66 -11.15 3.06 8.18
C THR A 66 -11.30 3.68 9.57
N TYR A 67 -10.62 3.13 10.58
CA TYR A 67 -10.76 3.56 11.98
C TYR A 67 -9.98 4.84 12.28
N PHE A 68 -8.73 4.94 11.82
CA PHE A 68 -7.83 6.05 12.14
C PHE A 68 -7.92 7.23 11.14
N THR A 69 -8.18 6.96 9.85
CA THR A 69 -8.15 8.01 8.82
C THR A 69 -9.52 8.58 8.48
N PHE A 70 -10.59 7.76 8.47
CA PHE A 70 -11.90 8.20 8.00
C PHE A 70 -12.95 8.42 9.09
N ASN A 71 -12.74 7.93 10.32
CA ASN A 71 -13.63 8.16 11.47
C ASN A 71 -15.13 7.97 11.12
N GLY A 72 -15.43 7.08 10.18
CA GLY A 72 -16.65 7.11 9.38
C GLY A 72 -17.04 5.73 8.89
N LYS A 73 -18.37 5.49 8.82
CA LYS A 73 -18.96 4.19 8.48
C LYS A 73 -18.46 3.72 7.10
N PRO A 74 -17.89 2.51 6.98
CA PRO A 74 -17.44 1.99 5.69
C PRO A 74 -18.62 1.88 4.73
N SER A 75 -18.61 2.69 3.66
CA SER A 75 -19.56 2.55 2.56
C SER A 75 -19.10 1.41 1.63
N LYS A 76 -20.05 0.56 1.19
CA LYS A 76 -19.76 -0.62 0.36
C LYS A 76 -18.97 -0.28 -0.92
N GLY A 77 -19.22 0.89 -1.53
CA GLY A 77 -18.48 1.33 -2.73
C GLY A 77 -17.00 1.63 -2.48
N ASN A 78 -16.67 2.21 -1.33
CA ASN A 78 -15.28 2.50 -0.97
C ASN A 78 -14.50 1.23 -0.65
N ALA A 79 -15.15 0.23 -0.06
CA ALA A 79 -14.56 -1.08 0.22
C ALA A 79 -14.25 -1.86 -1.07
N VAL A 80 -15.17 -1.84 -2.05
CA VAL A 80 -14.95 -2.50 -3.36
C VAL A 80 -13.80 -1.84 -4.11
N GLY A 81 -13.75 -0.50 -4.17
CA GLY A 81 -12.63 0.22 -4.78
C GLY A 81 -11.31 -0.06 -4.07
N PHE A 82 -11.31 -0.12 -2.74
CA PHE A 82 -10.14 -0.47 -1.94
C PHE A 82 -9.62 -1.87 -2.27
N VAL A 83 -10.49 -2.89 -2.24
CA VAL A 83 -10.12 -4.27 -2.56
C VAL A 83 -9.64 -4.37 -4.01
N GLY A 84 -10.34 -3.76 -4.97
CA GLY A 84 -9.94 -3.77 -6.38
C GLY A 84 -8.54 -3.20 -6.62
N THR A 85 -8.22 -2.09 -5.95
CA THR A 85 -6.87 -1.47 -6.06
C THR A 85 -5.79 -2.38 -5.46
N HIS A 86 -6.11 -3.08 -4.36
CA HIS A 86 -5.20 -4.02 -3.72
C HIS A 86 -5.04 -5.33 -4.51
N ILE A 87 -6.03 -5.77 -5.29
CA ILE A 87 -5.85 -6.91 -6.20
C ILE A 87 -4.75 -6.60 -7.23
N VAL A 88 -4.80 -5.42 -7.85
CA VAL A 88 -3.77 -5.00 -8.82
C VAL A 88 -2.40 -4.91 -8.14
N ASN A 89 -2.35 -4.32 -6.94
CA ASN A 89 -1.11 -4.23 -6.19
C ASN A 89 -0.57 -5.62 -5.78
N TYR A 90 -1.43 -6.53 -5.36
CA TYR A 90 -1.05 -7.91 -5.03
C TYR A 90 -0.46 -8.66 -6.22
N LEU A 91 -1.07 -8.53 -7.41
CA LEU A 91 -0.55 -9.16 -8.63
C LEU A 91 0.84 -8.63 -9.00
N LEU A 92 1.07 -7.33 -8.82
CA LEU A 92 2.39 -6.72 -9.00
C LEU A 92 3.38 -7.27 -7.97
N GLU A 93 3.02 -7.29 -6.69
CA GLU A 93 3.86 -7.77 -5.60
C GLU A 93 4.25 -9.25 -5.77
N ILE A 94 3.28 -10.13 -6.02
CA ILE A 94 3.53 -11.57 -6.17
C ILE A 94 4.32 -11.88 -7.44
N GLY A 95 4.09 -11.10 -8.52
CA GLY A 95 4.86 -11.20 -9.75
C GLY A 95 6.33 -10.83 -9.54
N LEU A 96 6.60 -9.68 -8.92
CA LEU A 96 7.96 -9.25 -8.57
C LEU A 96 8.61 -10.21 -7.55
N PHE A 97 7.85 -10.71 -6.58
CA PHE A 97 8.34 -11.67 -5.59
C PHE A 97 8.87 -12.94 -6.27
N ASN A 98 8.08 -13.53 -7.18
CA ASN A 98 8.50 -14.71 -7.93
C ASN A 98 9.65 -14.39 -8.90
N LEU A 99 9.68 -13.20 -9.49
CA LEU A 99 10.81 -12.75 -10.31
C LEU A 99 12.11 -12.72 -9.50
N PHE A 100 12.11 -12.11 -8.31
CA PHE A 100 13.29 -12.05 -7.46
C PHE A 100 13.70 -13.42 -6.90
N LEU A 101 12.73 -14.30 -6.60
CA LEU A 101 13.05 -15.69 -6.27
C LEU A 101 13.72 -16.40 -7.45
N TRP A 102 13.23 -16.20 -8.67
CA TRP A 102 13.79 -16.80 -9.89
C TRP A 102 15.20 -16.29 -10.19
N THR A 103 15.50 -15.01 -9.93
CA THR A 103 16.87 -14.45 -10.06
C THR A 103 17.80 -14.86 -8.91
N GLY A 104 17.33 -15.64 -7.93
CA GLY A 104 18.14 -16.17 -6.84
C GLY A 104 18.33 -15.22 -5.64
N ALA A 105 17.52 -14.17 -5.48
CA ALA A 105 17.62 -13.26 -4.33
C ALA A 105 17.35 -13.96 -2.99
N GLY A 106 16.61 -15.08 -3.02
CA GLY A 106 16.32 -15.91 -1.86
C GLY A 106 15.11 -15.43 -1.06
N LYS A 107 14.50 -16.36 -0.31
CA LYS A 107 13.20 -16.16 0.37
C LYS A 107 13.15 -15.01 1.37
N TRP A 108 14.28 -14.66 1.98
CA TRP A 108 14.34 -13.58 2.97
C TRP A 108 14.52 -12.19 2.34
N LEU A 109 15.26 -12.10 1.22
CA LEU A 109 15.57 -10.83 0.57
C LEU A 109 14.51 -10.45 -0.47
N SER A 110 13.89 -11.43 -1.15
CA SER A 110 12.86 -11.17 -2.16
C SER A 110 11.73 -10.26 -1.64
N PRO A 111 11.12 -10.47 -0.45
CA PRO A 111 10.08 -9.57 0.06
C PRO A 111 10.56 -8.13 0.26
N ILE A 112 11.80 -7.95 0.70
CA ILE A 112 12.41 -6.63 0.93
C ILE A 112 12.62 -5.91 -0.41
N LEU A 113 13.13 -6.61 -1.41
CA LEU A 113 13.29 -6.06 -2.76
C LEU A 113 11.95 -5.68 -3.38
N VAL A 114 10.90 -6.50 -3.19
CA VAL A 114 9.54 -6.15 -3.60
C VAL A 114 9.10 -4.85 -2.94
N MET A 115 9.26 -4.68 -1.63
CA MET A 115 8.87 -3.44 -0.95
C MET A 115 9.58 -2.20 -1.49
N ILE A 116 10.89 -2.31 -1.77
CA ILE A 116 11.68 -1.20 -2.32
C ILE A 116 11.12 -0.73 -3.67
N VAL A 117 10.60 -1.65 -4.48
CA VAL A 117 10.03 -1.33 -5.81
C VAL A 117 8.56 -0.94 -5.72
N VAL A 118 7.76 -1.64 -4.92
CA VAL A 118 6.31 -1.49 -4.91
C VAL A 118 5.86 -0.24 -4.16
N VAL A 119 6.54 0.15 -3.08
CA VAL A 119 6.22 1.39 -2.35
C VAL A 119 6.27 2.63 -3.26
N PRO A 120 7.34 2.88 -4.04
CA PRO A 120 7.36 4.00 -4.98
C PRO A 120 6.38 3.83 -6.14
N VAL A 121 6.16 2.61 -6.65
CA VAL A 121 5.17 2.39 -7.72
C VAL A 121 3.75 2.73 -7.25
N ASN A 122 3.36 2.29 -6.05
CA ASN A 122 2.07 2.63 -5.46
C ASN A 122 1.93 4.12 -5.21
N PHE A 123 3.01 4.79 -4.78
CA PHE A 123 3.01 6.25 -4.64
C PHE A 123 2.80 6.96 -5.99
N LEU A 124 3.46 6.51 -7.06
CA LEU A 124 3.30 7.08 -8.40
C LEU A 124 1.90 6.84 -8.98
N LEU A 125 1.34 5.64 -8.79
CA LEU A 125 -0.03 5.30 -9.20
C LEU A 125 -1.06 6.22 -8.52
N LEU A 126 -0.96 6.37 -7.20
CA LEU A 126 -1.84 7.27 -6.46
C LEU A 126 -1.68 8.71 -6.96
N ARG A 127 -0.45 9.18 -7.15
CA ARG A 127 -0.18 10.52 -7.67
C ARG A 127 -0.81 10.73 -9.04
N TYR A 128 -0.71 9.76 -9.95
CA TYR A 128 -1.30 9.85 -11.29
C TYR A 128 -2.82 9.92 -11.25
N VAL A 129 -3.47 9.06 -10.44
CA VAL A 129 -4.93 9.02 -10.27
C VAL A 129 -5.46 10.31 -9.66
N PHE A 130 -4.77 10.87 -8.66
CA PHE A 130 -5.19 12.12 -8.02
C PHE A 130 -4.93 13.36 -8.89
N LEU A 131 -3.85 13.39 -9.66
CA LEU A 131 -3.56 14.50 -10.57
C LEU A 131 -4.53 14.55 -11.76
N HIS A 132 -4.98 13.40 -12.26
CA HIS A 132 -5.91 13.35 -13.40
C HIS A 132 -7.37 13.67 -13.04
N LYS A 133 -7.75 13.67 -11.76
CA LYS A 133 -9.12 13.99 -11.33
C LYS A 133 -9.42 15.50 -11.30
N LYS A 134 -8.59 16.32 -11.95
CA LYS A 134 -8.73 17.77 -12.13
C LYS A 134 -8.98 18.12 -13.60
N THR A 135 -9.90 17.43 -14.25
CA THR A 135 -10.52 17.92 -15.49
C THR A 135 -11.97 17.46 -15.44
N ASP A 136 -12.85 18.37 -15.04
CA ASP A 136 -14.26 18.52 -15.42
C ASP A 136 -14.83 19.75 -14.69
#